data_AF-A0A2V9CBY2-F1
#
_entry.id   AF-A0A2V9CBY2-F1
#
_cell.length_a   1.000
_cell.length_b   1.000
_cell.length_c   1.000
_cell.angle_alpha   90.00
_cell.angle_beta   90.00
_cell.angle_gamma   90.00
#
_symmetry.space_group_name_H-M   'P 1'
#
loop_
_entity.id
_entity.type
_entity.pdbx_description
1 polymer ?
#
loop_
_entity_poly.entity_id
_entity_poly.type
_entity_poly.pdbx_seq_one_letter_code
_entity_poly.pdbx_strand_id
1 'polypeptide(L)'
;MNKNQPATIILPEPEEPIRAELFSLERLEQHAESLAAAQIVTNEASRGRPLIPRVVDNGRVLLDSYRAIAHAIQEEHAITPAAEWLVDNFHIVDEQLREIQDDLPVGYYRKLPKLASGHLEGYPRVFGVAWAFVAHTDSRFDPEALRRFVAAYQRVQPLTIGELWAVAIALRVVLVENLRRMADRMVRSRAARHEADALADSLLGSGEQSAILPVLQRFEKAPLERAFAVQLVQRLRDLDPKVRPALLWLDQRLVAAGTSADDIVRAEQQQHGAMSVSVRNIITSMRSISAFDWQEFFESVSLVDEILRNDTHFADMDFATRDKYRHAIEDLSRGSSHSEMEVAKRVVRRVKQAIPDPGEGPHNGNEPNQDRRMEPGYYLISRGRPAFERELGFHVSWKRWLLRSYIRAAVPGYLATIAIVTAMMLALPLLHARGGGMTVKGLLLLGLLAAVPASDLAIALINRVVMGLLGPRRLPRMELRNGIPEDLRTIVVMPTLLTTAGEVAEHIERLEVHYLANPDGDLRFALLSDWLDAPCETLPGDDDLLAVAVDGVARL
;
A
#
# COMPACT_ATOMS: atom_id res chain seq x y z
N MET A 1 19.83 30.31 -49.94
CA MET A 1 18.87 31.21 -49.24
C MET A 1 18.10 30.34 -48.26
N ASN A 2 18.07 30.50 -46.94
CA ASN A 2 18.45 31.58 -46.04
C ASN A 2 18.73 30.97 -44.64
N LYS A 3 19.86 31.39 -44.05
CA LYS A 3 20.25 31.54 -42.63
C LYS A 3 19.68 30.62 -41.52
N ASN A 4 20.62 30.01 -40.79
CA ASN A 4 20.76 30.05 -39.33
C ASN A 4 19.45 30.15 -38.52
N GLN A 5 18.89 28.99 -38.16
CA GLN A 5 18.24 28.87 -36.85
C GLN A 5 19.32 28.40 -35.87
N PRO A 6 19.63 29.13 -34.79
CA PRO A 6 20.41 28.55 -33.71
C PRO A 6 19.58 27.38 -33.16
N ALA A 7 20.22 26.21 -33.07
CA ALA A 7 19.66 25.06 -32.37
C ALA A 7 19.19 25.53 -31.00
N THR A 8 17.87 25.51 -30.78
CA THR A 8 17.28 25.78 -29.48
C THR A 8 17.74 24.68 -28.54
N ILE A 9 18.82 24.94 -27.80
CA ILE A 9 19.23 24.13 -26.67
C ILE A 9 18.13 24.33 -25.63
N ILE A 10 17.18 23.41 -25.59
CA ILE A 10 16.21 23.27 -24.50
C ILE A 10 17.02 22.74 -23.31
N LEU A 11 17.55 23.64 -22.49
CA LEU A 11 17.90 23.28 -21.11
C LEU A 11 16.58 22.96 -20.40
N PRO A 12 16.50 21.89 -19.58
CA PRO A 12 15.31 21.63 -18.80
C PRO A 12 15.03 22.86 -17.94
N GLU A 13 13.85 23.45 -18.08
CA GLU A 13 13.40 24.50 -17.16
C GLU A 13 13.50 23.95 -15.72
N PRO A 14 13.91 24.76 -14.74
CA PRO A 14 13.93 24.34 -13.34
C PRO A 14 12.56 23.78 -12.98
N GLU A 15 12.52 22.54 -12.52
CA GLU A 15 11.28 21.95 -12.06
C GLU A 15 10.77 22.74 -10.84
N GLU A 16 9.69 23.51 -11.02
CA GLU A 16 9.09 24.28 -9.93
C GLU A 16 8.50 23.33 -8.86
N PRO A 17 8.47 23.78 -7.58
CA PRO A 17 7.76 23.07 -6.53
C PRO A 17 6.30 22.78 -6.91
N ILE A 18 5.80 21.63 -6.48
CA ILE A 18 4.39 21.25 -6.61
C ILE A 18 3.59 22.10 -5.62
N ARG A 19 3.18 23.29 -6.07
CA ARG A 19 2.43 24.26 -5.27
C ARG A 19 1.54 25.10 -6.18
N ALA A 20 0.29 25.24 -5.78
CA ALA A 20 -0.71 26.07 -6.44
C ALA A 20 -1.43 26.96 -5.40
N GLU A 21 -2.48 27.66 -5.84
CA GLU A 21 -3.31 28.44 -4.93
C GLU A 21 -3.91 27.53 -3.84
N LEU A 22 -3.79 27.96 -2.57
CA LEU A 22 -4.33 27.22 -1.44
C LEU A 22 -5.86 27.23 -1.49
N PHE A 23 -6.47 26.06 -1.38
CA PHE A 23 -7.93 25.92 -1.42
C PHE A 23 -8.51 25.70 -0.03
N SER A 24 -9.69 26.28 0.21
CA SER A 24 -10.54 25.89 1.34
C SER A 24 -11.07 24.47 1.12
N LEU A 25 -11.63 23.87 2.15
CA LEU A 25 -12.17 22.51 2.08
C LEU A 25 -13.27 22.37 1.02
N GLU A 26 -14.14 23.37 0.88
CA GLU A 26 -15.19 23.39 -0.15
C GLU A 26 -14.60 23.52 -1.56
N ARG A 27 -13.56 24.36 -1.73
CA ARG A 27 -12.90 24.55 -3.02
C ARG A 27 -12.07 23.31 -3.41
N LEU A 28 -11.53 22.58 -2.44
CA LEU A 28 -10.89 21.28 -2.65
C LEU A 28 -11.89 20.25 -3.19
N GLU A 29 -13.11 20.16 -2.63
CA GLU A 29 -14.14 19.26 -3.15
C GLU A 29 -14.56 19.61 -4.58
N GLN A 30 -14.82 20.89 -4.87
CA GLN A 30 -15.12 21.35 -6.23
C GLN A 30 -13.99 21.03 -7.19
N HIS A 31 -12.74 21.22 -6.75
CA HIS A 31 -11.58 20.87 -7.54
C HIS A 31 -11.51 19.36 -7.80
N ALA A 32 -11.78 18.52 -6.79
CA ALA A 32 -11.80 17.07 -6.93
C ALA A 32 -12.81 16.61 -7.99
N GLU A 33 -14.02 17.17 -7.98
CA GLU A 33 -15.06 16.90 -8.98
C GLU A 33 -14.62 17.35 -10.38
N SER A 34 -14.07 18.56 -10.49
CA SER A 34 -13.55 19.07 -11.77
C SER A 34 -12.38 18.23 -12.31
N LEU A 35 -11.51 17.75 -11.42
CA LEU A 35 -10.37 16.91 -11.75
C LEU A 35 -10.83 15.53 -12.23
N ALA A 36 -11.81 14.94 -11.54
CA ALA A 36 -12.40 13.66 -11.96
C ALA A 36 -13.06 13.76 -13.34
N ALA A 37 -13.71 14.88 -13.66
CA ALA A 37 -14.27 15.11 -14.99
C ALA A 37 -13.19 15.25 -16.07
N ALA A 38 -12.05 15.88 -15.74
CA ALA A 38 -10.94 16.10 -16.66
C ALA A 38 -10.03 14.88 -16.86
N GLN A 39 -9.95 13.97 -15.89
CA GLN A 39 -9.09 12.80 -15.94
C GLN A 39 -9.72 11.66 -16.75
N ILE A 40 -9.24 11.49 -17.98
CA ILE A 40 -9.60 10.37 -18.84
C ILE A 40 -8.62 9.23 -18.58
N VAL A 41 -9.15 8.01 -18.43
CA VAL A 41 -8.37 6.81 -18.11
C VAL A 41 -8.32 5.87 -19.30
N THR A 42 -7.18 5.22 -19.52
CA THR A 42 -7.04 4.19 -20.56
C THR A 42 -7.73 2.89 -20.12
N ASN A 43 -8.54 2.31 -20.99
CA ASN A 43 -9.24 1.04 -20.73
C ASN A 43 -8.30 -0.19 -20.70
N GLU A 44 -7.08 -0.08 -21.23
CA GLU A 44 -6.12 -1.18 -21.24
C GLU A 44 -5.16 -1.10 -20.05
N ALA A 45 -4.86 -2.26 -19.45
CA ALA A 45 -3.80 -2.45 -18.46
C ALA A 45 -2.41 -2.26 -19.12
N SER A 46 -2.10 -1.01 -19.47
CA SER A 46 -0.80 -0.62 -20.03
C SER A 46 0.28 -0.71 -18.95
N ARG A 47 1.51 -1.01 -19.38
CA ARG A 47 2.70 -0.90 -18.51
C ARG A 47 2.85 0.53 -17.95
N GLY A 48 2.30 1.54 -18.64
CA GLY A 48 2.40 2.95 -18.27
C GLY A 48 3.86 3.43 -18.20
N ARG A 49 4.07 4.65 -17.71
CA ARG A 49 5.40 5.15 -17.34
C ARG A 49 5.78 4.59 -15.97
N PRO A 50 6.97 4.03 -15.75
CA PRO A 50 7.30 3.43 -14.45
C PRO A 50 7.53 4.52 -13.38
N LEU A 51 6.86 4.42 -12.23
CA LEU A 51 7.07 5.34 -11.09
C LEU A 51 8.34 5.00 -10.30
N ILE A 52 8.67 3.72 -10.14
CA ILE A 52 9.81 3.29 -9.31
C ILE A 52 11.15 3.92 -9.75
N PRO A 53 11.54 3.91 -11.04
CA PRO A 53 12.78 4.56 -11.46
C PRO A 53 12.80 6.07 -11.14
N ARG A 54 11.64 6.74 -11.22
CA ARG A 54 11.50 8.14 -10.86
C ARG A 54 11.70 8.36 -9.35
N VAL A 55 11.13 7.49 -8.51
CA VAL A 55 11.34 7.54 -7.04
C VAL A 55 12.82 7.30 -6.69
N VAL A 56 13.48 6.35 -7.35
CA VAL A 56 14.91 6.07 -7.15
C VAL A 56 15.76 7.27 -7.55
N ASP A 57 15.46 7.90 -8.69
CA ASP A 57 16.15 9.12 -9.13
C ASP A 57 15.92 10.29 -8.14
N ASN A 58 14.67 10.47 -7.68
CA ASN A 58 14.35 11.45 -6.64
C ASN A 58 15.17 11.21 -5.37
N GLY A 59 15.26 9.96 -4.91
CA GLY A 59 16.05 9.58 -3.73
C GLY A 59 17.54 9.88 -3.91
N ARG A 60 18.09 9.63 -5.11
CA ARG A 60 19.48 9.98 -5.44
C ARG A 60 19.71 11.48 -5.35
N VAL A 61 18.87 12.29 -5.99
CA VAL A 61 19.01 13.76 -5.98
C VAL A 61 18.85 14.33 -4.57
N LEU A 62 17.94 13.78 -3.77
CA LEU A 62 17.75 14.16 -2.37
C LEU A 62 18.99 13.85 -1.53
N LEU A 63 19.60 12.68 -1.72
CA LEU A 63 20.83 12.29 -1.01
C LEU A 63 22.03 13.17 -1.42
N ASP A 64 22.17 13.46 -2.71
CA ASP A 64 23.23 14.36 -3.20
C ASP A 64 23.03 15.78 -2.65
N SER A 65 21.79 16.26 -2.59
CA SER A 65 21.44 17.56 -2.01
C SER A 65 21.71 17.61 -0.49
N TYR A 66 21.34 16.55 0.23
CA TYR A 66 21.64 16.41 1.65
C TYR A 66 23.15 16.48 1.92
N ARG A 67 23.96 15.74 1.15
CA ARG A 67 25.43 15.77 1.29
C ARG A 67 26.01 17.16 1.02
N ALA A 68 25.52 17.84 -0.02
CA ALA A 68 25.97 19.19 -0.36
C ALA A 68 25.63 20.21 0.75
N ILE A 69 24.43 20.11 1.34
CA ILE A 69 24.01 20.99 2.44
C ILE A 69 24.76 20.63 3.73
N ALA A 70 24.97 19.34 4.03
CA ALA A 70 25.70 18.92 5.22
C ALA A 70 27.17 19.37 5.21
N HIS A 71 27.85 19.26 4.06
CA HIS A 71 29.22 19.77 3.91
C HIS A 71 29.29 21.28 4.17
N ALA A 72 28.30 22.02 3.68
CA ALA A 72 28.20 23.45 3.91
C ALA A 72 28.02 23.85 5.38
N ILE A 73 27.29 23.04 6.17
CA ILE A 73 27.13 23.25 7.62
C ILE A 73 28.49 23.09 8.32
N GLN A 74 29.27 22.08 7.91
CA GLN A 74 30.59 21.81 8.49
C GLN A 74 31.60 22.93 8.23
N GLU A 75 31.49 23.60 7.08
CA GLU A 75 32.32 24.75 6.71
C GLU A 75 31.80 26.08 7.31
N GLU A 76 30.88 26.04 8.29
CA GLU A 76 30.29 27.21 8.97
C GLU A 76 29.65 28.26 8.05
N HIS A 77 29.20 27.86 6.85
CA HIS A 77 28.52 28.78 5.94
C HIS A 77 27.07 29.04 6.38
N ALA A 78 26.56 30.24 6.08
CA ALA A 78 25.15 30.57 6.29
C ALA A 78 24.23 29.65 5.47
N ILE A 79 23.22 29.07 6.13
CA ILE A 79 22.25 28.15 5.53
C ILE A 79 20.84 28.63 5.83
N THR A 80 19.93 28.39 4.89
CA THR A 80 18.52 28.75 5.03
C THR A 80 17.83 27.79 6.00
N PRO A 81 16.84 28.24 6.81
CA PRO A 81 16.09 27.37 7.73
C PRO A 81 15.46 26.12 7.08
N ALA A 82 15.06 26.22 5.82
CA ALA A 82 14.52 25.08 5.06
C ALA A 82 15.56 23.96 4.85
N ALA A 83 16.82 24.33 4.64
CA ALA A 83 17.91 23.41 4.37
C ALA A 83 18.42 22.75 5.66
N GLU A 84 18.47 23.49 6.76
CA GLU A 84 18.70 22.95 8.11
C GLU A 84 17.61 21.92 8.47
N TRP A 85 16.33 22.30 8.30
CA TRP A 85 15.22 21.39 8.56
C TRP A 85 15.29 20.09 7.74
N LEU A 86 15.70 20.17 6.46
CA LEU A 86 15.88 19.00 5.61
C LEU A 86 16.98 18.07 6.15
N VAL A 87 18.12 18.61 6.57
CA VAL A 87 19.25 17.82 7.08
C VAL A 87 18.88 17.12 8.38
N ASP A 88 18.27 17.84 9.33
CA ASP A 88 17.85 17.30 10.63
C ASP A 88 16.84 16.14 10.49
N ASN A 89 16.04 16.18 9.42
CA ASN A 89 14.92 15.28 9.22
C ASN A 89 15.13 14.28 8.06
N PHE A 90 16.35 14.17 7.53
CA PHE A 90 16.61 13.33 6.34
C PHE A 90 16.31 11.85 6.56
N HIS A 91 16.39 11.36 7.80
CA HIS A 91 16.04 9.98 8.17
C HIS A 91 14.58 9.60 7.81
N ILE A 92 13.65 10.55 7.90
CA ILE A 92 12.24 10.35 7.52
C ILE A 92 12.14 10.14 6.01
N VAL A 93 12.92 10.89 5.24
CA VAL A 93 12.94 10.77 3.77
C VAL A 93 13.44 9.39 3.35
N ASP A 94 14.49 8.88 4.01
CA ASP A 94 15.01 7.53 3.76
C ASP A 94 14.00 6.44 4.12
N GLU A 95 13.26 6.61 5.21
CA GLU A 95 12.14 5.72 5.59
C GLU A 95 11.04 5.73 4.51
N GLN A 96 10.59 6.91 4.05
CA GLN A 96 9.59 7.01 2.99
C GLN A 96 10.04 6.32 1.69
N LEU A 97 11.31 6.47 1.29
CA LEU A 97 11.84 5.84 0.08
C LEU A 97 11.83 4.31 0.15
N ARG A 98 12.03 3.74 1.35
CA ARG A 98 11.96 2.29 1.58
C ARG A 98 10.51 1.81 1.57
N GLU A 99 9.63 2.45 2.34
CA GLU A 99 8.19 2.15 2.36
C GLU A 99 7.60 2.21 0.94
N ILE A 100 8.04 3.17 0.11
CA ILE A 100 7.55 3.27 -1.27
C ILE A 100 7.89 2.02 -2.10
N GLN A 101 9.08 1.44 -1.90
CA GLN A 101 9.53 0.28 -2.65
C GLN A 101 8.79 -1.00 -2.22
N ASP A 102 8.51 -1.12 -0.93
CA ASP A 102 7.80 -2.28 -0.36
C ASP A 102 6.32 -2.28 -0.73
N ASP A 103 5.66 -1.11 -0.67
CA ASP A 103 4.21 -0.97 -0.86
C ASP A 103 3.79 -0.82 -2.34
N LEU A 104 4.73 -0.59 -3.27
CA LEU A 104 4.45 -0.45 -4.71
C LEU A 104 5.11 -1.56 -5.56
N PRO A 105 4.80 -2.84 -5.35
CA PRO A 105 5.33 -3.91 -6.18
C PRO A 105 4.89 -3.74 -7.65
N VAL A 106 5.77 -4.07 -8.59
CA VAL A 106 5.57 -3.87 -10.04
C VAL A 106 4.26 -4.49 -10.54
N GLY A 107 3.86 -5.64 -9.97
CA GLY A 107 2.61 -6.31 -10.30
C GLY A 107 1.37 -5.51 -9.89
N TYR A 108 1.40 -4.84 -8.74
CA TYR A 108 0.32 -3.98 -8.27
C TYR A 108 0.25 -2.70 -9.09
N TYR A 109 1.40 -2.05 -9.34
CA TYR A 109 1.49 -0.85 -10.18
C TYR A 109 0.85 -1.03 -11.57
N ARG A 110 1.06 -2.20 -12.21
CA ARG A 110 0.51 -2.51 -13.53
C ARG A 110 -1.01 -2.66 -13.55
N LYS A 111 -1.64 -2.95 -12.41
CA LYS A 111 -3.10 -3.08 -12.30
C LYS A 111 -3.80 -1.73 -12.17
N LEU A 112 -3.08 -0.68 -11.79
CA LEU A 112 -3.66 0.64 -11.59
C LEU A 112 -4.00 1.33 -12.92
N PRO A 113 -5.21 1.87 -13.09
CA PRO A 113 -5.61 2.58 -14.31
C PRO A 113 -4.73 3.80 -14.60
N LYS A 114 -4.38 4.02 -15.88
CA LYS A 114 -3.45 5.09 -16.29
C LYS A 114 -4.19 6.27 -16.91
N LEU A 115 -3.68 7.48 -16.68
CA LEU A 115 -4.16 8.69 -17.33
C LEU A 115 -3.84 8.67 -18.83
N ALA A 116 -4.84 8.96 -19.65
CA ALA A 116 -4.76 8.96 -21.11
C ALA A 116 -4.24 10.27 -21.71
N SER A 117 -4.21 11.35 -20.94
CA SER A 117 -3.84 12.68 -21.43
C SER A 117 -3.31 13.60 -20.31
N GLY A 118 -2.70 14.72 -20.71
CA GLY A 118 -2.20 15.77 -19.81
C GLY A 118 -0.75 15.56 -19.36
N HIS A 119 -0.26 16.44 -18.50
CA HIS A 119 1.14 16.42 -18.03
C HIS A 119 1.56 15.12 -17.31
N LEU A 120 0.59 14.35 -16.78
CA LEU A 120 0.79 13.08 -16.10
C LEU A 120 0.34 11.87 -16.95
N GLU A 121 0.26 12.02 -18.27
CA GLU A 121 -0.08 10.93 -19.18
C GLU A 121 0.81 9.70 -18.96
N GLY A 122 0.17 8.53 -18.87
CA GLY A 122 0.82 7.25 -18.64
C GLY A 122 1.14 6.93 -17.17
N TYR A 123 0.91 7.86 -16.23
CA TYR A 123 0.97 7.59 -14.79
C TYR A 123 -0.40 7.13 -14.25
N PRO A 124 -0.44 6.48 -13.06
CA PRO A 124 -1.70 6.06 -12.45
C PRO A 124 -2.61 7.26 -12.18
N ARG A 125 -3.92 7.10 -12.37
CA ARG A 125 -4.91 8.14 -12.02
C ARG A 125 -4.77 8.62 -10.58
N VAL A 126 -4.62 7.68 -9.64
CA VAL A 126 -4.40 7.99 -8.21
C VAL A 126 -3.17 8.87 -7.96
N PHE A 127 -2.13 8.79 -8.80
CA PHE A 127 -0.98 9.69 -8.70
C PHE A 127 -1.37 11.14 -9.05
N GLY A 128 -2.22 11.33 -10.05
CA GLY A 128 -2.78 12.64 -10.39
C GLY A 128 -3.71 13.19 -9.29
N VAL A 129 -4.48 12.32 -8.63
CA VAL A 129 -5.32 12.69 -7.48
C VAL A 129 -4.44 13.21 -6.32
N ALA A 130 -3.40 12.45 -5.95
CA ALA A 130 -2.46 12.85 -4.91
C ALA A 130 -1.69 14.14 -5.27
N TRP A 131 -1.29 14.30 -6.54
CA TRP A 131 -0.61 15.49 -7.04
C TRP A 131 -1.47 16.75 -6.87
N ALA A 132 -2.74 16.69 -7.29
CA ALA A 132 -3.67 17.81 -7.16
C ALA A 132 -3.94 18.16 -5.70
N PHE A 133 -4.13 17.16 -4.83
CA PHE A 133 -4.30 17.38 -3.40
C PHE A 133 -3.09 18.11 -2.80
N VAL A 134 -1.87 17.59 -3.00
CA VAL A 134 -0.62 18.17 -2.47
C VAL A 134 -0.38 19.59 -2.98
N ALA A 135 -0.66 19.85 -4.27
CA ALA A 135 -0.46 21.17 -4.86
C ALA A 135 -1.34 22.25 -4.20
N HIS A 136 -2.58 21.91 -3.84
CA HIS A 136 -3.55 22.85 -3.28
C HIS A 136 -3.61 22.88 -1.75
N THR A 137 -2.85 22.02 -1.07
CA THR A 137 -2.67 22.03 0.40
C THR A 137 -1.26 22.45 0.85
N ASP A 138 -0.38 22.85 -0.09
CA ASP A 138 1.05 23.10 0.15
C ASP A 138 1.70 21.93 0.90
N SER A 139 1.42 20.71 0.44
CA SER A 139 1.90 19.46 1.02
C SER A 139 1.47 19.19 2.46
N ARG A 140 0.52 19.95 3.03
CA ARG A 140 -0.04 19.67 4.35
C ARG A 140 -1.04 18.52 4.25
N PHE A 141 -0.78 17.45 5.00
CA PHE A 141 -1.68 16.33 5.16
C PHE A 141 -2.68 16.61 6.28
N ASP A 142 -3.96 16.50 5.95
CA ASP A 142 -5.08 16.52 6.87
C ASP A 142 -6.03 15.37 6.48
N PRO A 143 -6.26 14.38 7.37
CA PRO A 143 -7.07 13.20 7.06
C PRO A 143 -8.49 13.53 6.60
N GLU A 144 -9.13 14.50 7.24
CA GLU A 144 -10.51 14.88 6.92
C GLU A 144 -10.60 15.60 5.56
N ALA A 145 -9.66 16.50 5.26
CA ALA A 145 -9.55 17.10 3.94
C ALA A 145 -9.32 16.04 2.84
N LEU A 146 -8.46 15.06 3.08
CA LEU A 146 -8.22 13.97 2.12
C LEU A 146 -9.50 13.13 1.91
N ARG A 147 -10.18 12.76 3.00
CA ARG A 147 -11.42 11.98 2.96
C ARG A 147 -12.49 12.68 2.12
N ARG A 148 -12.71 13.98 2.36
CA ARG A 148 -13.67 14.79 1.60
C ARG A 148 -13.25 14.97 0.14
N PHE A 149 -11.96 15.20 -0.12
CA PHE A 149 -11.42 15.31 -1.48
C PHE A 149 -11.66 14.02 -2.29
N VAL A 150 -11.32 12.86 -1.72
CA VAL A 150 -11.52 11.55 -2.37
C VAL A 150 -13.01 11.23 -2.52
N ALA A 151 -13.84 11.53 -1.53
CA ALA A 151 -15.28 11.35 -1.63
C ALA A 151 -15.89 12.21 -2.75
N ALA A 152 -15.51 13.49 -2.85
CA ALA A 152 -15.96 14.39 -3.91
C ALA A 152 -15.50 13.92 -5.30
N TYR A 153 -14.24 13.48 -5.44
CA TYR A 153 -13.73 12.88 -6.67
C TYR A 153 -14.60 11.70 -7.14
N GLN A 154 -14.94 10.81 -6.20
CA GLN A 154 -15.71 9.60 -6.47
C GLN A 154 -17.18 9.83 -6.84
N ARG A 155 -17.74 11.03 -6.58
CA ARG A 155 -19.08 11.41 -7.07
C ARG A 155 -19.14 11.49 -8.59
N VAL A 156 -18.01 11.79 -9.24
CA VAL A 156 -17.90 11.90 -10.70
C VAL A 156 -17.33 10.62 -11.30
N GLN A 157 -16.21 10.12 -10.76
CA GLN A 157 -15.61 8.86 -11.20
C GLN A 157 -15.21 7.97 -10.01
N PRO A 158 -15.85 6.79 -9.85
CA PRO A 158 -15.45 5.83 -8.83
C PRO A 158 -13.98 5.41 -8.96
N LEU A 159 -13.29 5.35 -7.83
CA LEU A 159 -11.96 4.75 -7.73
C LEU A 159 -12.11 3.25 -7.46
N THR A 160 -11.25 2.45 -8.06
CA THR A 160 -11.18 1.02 -7.78
C THR A 160 -10.62 0.76 -6.39
N ILE A 161 -10.88 -0.43 -5.83
CA ILE A 161 -10.31 -0.90 -4.55
C ILE A 161 -8.78 -0.73 -4.56
N GLY A 162 -8.12 -1.16 -5.64
CA GLY A 162 -6.68 -0.97 -5.81
C GLY A 162 -6.25 0.51 -5.90
N GLU A 163 -7.07 1.41 -6.46
CA GLU A 163 -6.71 2.83 -6.45
C GLU A 163 -6.84 3.46 -5.06
N LEU A 164 -7.86 3.08 -4.28
CA LEU A 164 -8.03 3.58 -2.91
C LEU A 164 -6.86 3.17 -2.01
N TRP A 165 -6.43 1.91 -2.07
CA TRP A 165 -5.21 1.47 -1.39
C TRP A 165 -3.95 2.19 -1.87
N ALA A 166 -3.92 2.57 -3.15
CA ALA A 166 -2.79 3.28 -3.73
C ALA A 166 -2.75 4.79 -3.37
N VAL A 167 -3.72 5.34 -2.63
CA VAL A 167 -3.70 6.75 -2.20
C VAL A 167 -2.52 7.03 -1.27
N ALA A 168 -2.28 6.18 -0.27
CA ALA A 168 -1.20 6.33 0.69
C ALA A 168 0.16 6.43 0.00
N ILE A 169 0.47 5.43 -0.83
CA ILE A 169 1.71 5.36 -1.59
C ILE A 169 1.84 6.49 -2.60
N ALA A 170 0.75 6.91 -3.26
CA ALA A 170 0.77 8.03 -4.18
C ALA A 170 1.13 9.34 -3.47
N LEU A 171 0.57 9.60 -2.28
CA LEU A 171 0.92 10.76 -1.48
C LEU A 171 2.40 10.75 -1.09
N ARG A 172 2.93 9.60 -0.62
CA ARG A 172 4.37 9.47 -0.31
C ARG A 172 5.24 9.81 -1.52
N VAL A 173 4.93 9.26 -2.69
CA VAL A 173 5.67 9.53 -3.92
C VAL A 173 5.63 11.02 -4.30
N VAL A 174 4.46 11.67 -4.22
CA VAL A 174 4.32 13.10 -4.54
C VAL A 174 5.06 13.98 -3.53
N LEU A 175 5.04 13.64 -2.24
CA LEU A 175 5.78 14.38 -1.22
C LEU A 175 7.30 14.26 -1.40
N VAL A 176 7.80 13.07 -1.72
CA VAL A 176 9.23 12.85 -2.05
C VAL A 176 9.61 13.63 -3.31
N GLU A 177 8.78 13.60 -4.35
CA GLU A 177 8.97 14.38 -5.58
C GLU A 177 9.01 15.88 -5.29
N ASN A 178 8.10 16.40 -4.46
CA ASN A 178 8.08 17.81 -4.12
C ASN A 178 9.32 18.20 -3.31
N LEU A 179 9.72 17.37 -2.34
CA LEU A 179 10.92 17.59 -1.56
C LEU A 179 12.17 17.62 -2.44
N ARG A 180 12.26 16.74 -3.45
CA ARG A 180 13.37 16.72 -4.42
C ARG A 180 13.47 18.05 -5.16
N ARG A 181 12.35 18.57 -5.66
CA ARG A 181 12.28 19.87 -6.37
C ARG A 181 12.75 21.00 -5.47
N MET A 182 12.34 20.99 -4.20
CA MET A 182 12.77 21.98 -3.21
C MET A 182 14.26 21.86 -2.87
N ALA A 183 14.77 20.64 -2.67
CA ALA A 183 16.18 20.38 -2.35
C ALA A 183 17.12 20.83 -3.48
N ASP A 184 16.80 20.46 -4.71
CA ASP A 184 17.52 20.88 -5.92
C ASP A 184 17.56 22.41 -6.03
N ARG A 185 16.43 23.08 -5.76
CA ARG A 185 16.36 24.55 -5.73
C ARG A 185 17.18 25.16 -4.60
N MET A 186 17.22 24.56 -3.42
CA MET A 186 18.06 25.01 -2.30
C MET A 186 19.55 24.94 -2.66
N VAL A 187 19.99 23.85 -3.29
CA VAL A 187 21.37 23.68 -3.75
C VAL A 187 21.73 24.69 -4.83
N ARG A 188 20.85 24.89 -5.84
CA ARG A 188 21.06 25.89 -6.89
C ARG A 188 21.09 27.33 -6.36
N SER A 189 20.15 27.69 -5.49
CA SER A 189 20.11 29.01 -4.84
C SER A 189 21.38 29.26 -4.02
N ARG A 190 21.90 28.25 -3.32
CA ARG A 190 23.18 28.34 -2.61
C ARG A 190 24.35 28.54 -3.56
N ALA A 191 24.47 27.74 -4.62
CA ALA A 191 25.54 27.88 -5.60
C ALA A 191 25.55 29.28 -6.22
N ALA A 192 24.37 29.80 -6.55
CA ALA A 192 24.18 31.16 -7.05
C ALA A 192 24.62 32.25 -6.05
N ARG A 193 24.31 32.11 -4.75
CA ARG A 193 24.82 33.03 -3.71
C ARG A 193 26.34 32.99 -3.59
N HIS A 194 26.93 31.81 -3.58
CA HIS A 194 28.38 31.66 -3.50
C HIS A 194 29.10 32.25 -4.72
N GLU A 195 28.53 32.10 -5.92
CA GLU A 195 29.08 32.73 -7.13
C GLU A 195 28.98 34.28 -7.05
N ALA A 196 27.90 34.81 -6.48
CA ALA A 196 27.76 36.25 -6.22
C ALA A 196 28.76 36.77 -5.18
N ASP A 197 29.02 36.00 -4.12
CA ASP A 197 30.02 36.35 -3.10
C ASP A 197 31.44 36.37 -3.70
N ALA A 198 31.81 35.35 -4.47
CA ALA A 198 33.10 35.30 -5.16
C ALA A 198 33.26 36.46 -6.16
N LEU A 199 32.19 36.82 -6.88
CA LEU A 199 32.19 38.01 -7.73
C LEU A 199 32.37 39.29 -6.91
N ALA A 200 31.61 39.47 -5.83
CA ALA A 200 31.72 40.64 -4.97
C ALA A 200 33.14 40.77 -4.38
N ASP A 201 33.73 39.68 -3.90
CA ASP A 201 35.09 39.64 -3.36
C ASP A 201 36.13 40.00 -4.43
N SER A 202 35.96 39.52 -5.66
CA SER A 202 36.83 39.89 -6.78
C SER A 202 36.74 41.38 -7.12
N LEU A 203 35.55 41.96 -7.07
CA LEU A 203 35.30 43.36 -7.36
C LEU A 203 35.83 44.28 -6.24
N LEU A 204 35.82 43.81 -4.99
CA LEU A 204 36.31 44.56 -3.84
C LEU A 204 37.83 44.42 -3.64
N GLY A 205 38.41 43.26 -3.96
CA GLY A 205 39.84 43.00 -3.87
C GLY A 205 40.66 43.59 -5.02
N SER A 206 40.05 43.76 -6.20
CA SER A 206 40.70 44.38 -7.36
C SER A 206 40.61 45.91 -7.23
N GLY A 207 41.58 46.54 -6.59
CA GLY A 207 41.59 48.00 -6.33
C GLY A 207 41.56 48.94 -7.56
N GLU A 208 41.41 48.41 -8.78
CA GLU A 208 41.39 49.13 -10.06
C GLU A 208 40.04 49.02 -10.79
N GLN A 209 39.49 50.18 -11.18
CA GLN A 209 38.18 50.29 -11.86
C GLN A 209 38.15 49.66 -13.27
N SER A 210 39.31 49.50 -13.91
CA SER A 210 39.49 48.92 -15.25
C SER A 210 39.24 47.41 -15.31
N ALA A 211 39.33 46.70 -14.18
CA ALA A 211 39.15 45.25 -14.10
C ALA A 211 37.67 44.82 -13.94
N ILE A 212 36.75 45.75 -13.70
CA ILE A 212 35.33 45.46 -13.38
C ILE A 212 34.55 44.98 -14.61
N LEU A 213 34.71 45.65 -15.75
CA LEU A 213 33.97 45.36 -17.00
C LEU A 213 34.25 43.95 -17.57
N PRO A 214 35.50 43.46 -17.66
CA PRO A 214 35.80 42.10 -18.13
C PRO A 214 35.18 41.01 -17.27
N VAL A 215 35.10 41.20 -15.96
CA VAL A 215 34.53 40.22 -15.02
C VAL A 215 33.01 40.14 -15.19
N LEU A 216 32.34 41.28 -15.41
CA LEU A 216 30.89 41.34 -15.64
C LEU A 216 30.47 40.75 -17.00
N GLN A 217 31.33 40.81 -18.03
CA GLN A 217 31.05 40.23 -19.36
C GLN A 217 30.77 38.72 -19.32
N ARG A 218 31.34 37.98 -18.36
CA ARG A 218 31.06 36.55 -18.17
C ARG A 218 29.59 36.28 -17.85
N PHE A 219 28.92 37.24 -17.19
CA PHE A 219 27.53 37.14 -16.75
C PHE A 219 26.56 37.84 -17.70
N GLU A 220 27.03 38.44 -18.79
CA GLU A 220 26.15 39.15 -19.73
C GLU A 220 25.26 38.22 -20.55
N LYS A 221 25.68 36.97 -20.81
CA LYS A 221 24.94 36.05 -21.70
C LYS A 221 24.11 35.02 -20.94
N ALA A 222 24.32 34.87 -19.64
CA ALA A 222 23.59 33.92 -18.82
C ALA A 222 22.35 34.58 -18.19
N PRO A 223 21.22 33.85 -18.06
CA PRO A 223 20.12 34.31 -17.22
C PRO A 223 20.61 34.41 -15.77
N LEU A 224 20.39 35.56 -15.14
CA LEU A 224 20.75 35.80 -13.75
C LEU A 224 19.78 35.06 -12.83
N GLU A 225 20.30 34.11 -12.06
CA GLU A 225 19.55 33.50 -10.96
C GLU A 225 19.16 34.56 -9.93
N ARG A 226 17.92 34.50 -9.41
CA ARG A 226 17.41 35.53 -8.48
C ARG A 226 18.26 35.62 -7.22
N ALA A 227 18.67 34.48 -6.67
CA ALA A 227 19.52 34.39 -5.49
C ALA A 227 20.89 35.04 -5.71
N PHE A 228 21.47 34.94 -6.91
CA PHE A 228 22.72 35.62 -7.28
C PHE A 228 22.53 37.14 -7.27
N ALA A 229 21.48 37.62 -7.94
CA ALA A 229 21.21 39.06 -8.04
C ALA A 229 20.94 39.68 -6.66
N VAL A 230 20.15 39.02 -5.81
CA VAL A 230 19.86 39.49 -4.44
C VAL A 230 21.12 39.54 -3.58
N GLN A 231 21.95 38.49 -3.62
CA GLN A 231 23.20 38.46 -2.85
C GLN A 231 24.16 39.57 -3.31
N LEU A 232 24.27 39.78 -4.62
CA LEU A 232 25.13 40.83 -5.18
C LEU A 232 24.63 42.23 -4.81
N VAL A 233 23.32 42.48 -4.86
CA VAL A 233 22.72 43.74 -4.36
C VAL A 233 23.06 43.94 -2.89
N GLN A 234 22.85 42.94 -2.04
CA GLN A 234 23.10 43.04 -0.60
C GLN A 234 24.57 43.29 -0.27
N ARG A 235 25.50 42.60 -0.96
CA ARG A 235 26.94 42.79 -0.78
C ARG A 235 27.39 44.18 -1.23
N LEU A 236 26.81 44.74 -2.29
CA LEU A 236 27.27 45.99 -2.89
C LEU A 236 26.52 47.26 -2.42
N ARG A 237 25.36 47.13 -1.75
CA ARG A 237 24.44 48.25 -1.42
C ARG A 237 25.09 49.40 -0.62
N ASP A 238 26.02 49.06 0.28
CA ASP A 238 26.61 49.99 1.24
C ASP A 238 28.12 50.23 1.04
N LEU A 239 28.65 49.92 -0.17
CA LEU A 239 30.10 49.95 -0.44
C LEU A 239 30.58 51.15 -1.29
N ASP A 240 31.88 51.40 -1.21
CA ASP A 240 32.67 52.52 -1.74
C ASP A 240 32.27 52.94 -3.19
N PRO A 241 32.27 54.23 -3.58
CA PRO A 241 31.99 54.71 -4.94
C PRO A 241 32.72 53.97 -6.09
N LYS A 242 33.79 53.23 -5.80
CA LYS A 242 34.51 52.38 -6.76
C LYS A 242 33.68 51.24 -7.36
N VAL A 243 32.71 50.67 -6.62
CA VAL A 243 31.88 49.53 -7.09
C VAL A 243 30.57 49.96 -7.78
N ARG A 244 30.30 51.28 -7.84
CA ARG A 244 29.12 51.87 -8.47
C ARG A 244 28.86 51.42 -9.92
N PRO A 245 29.87 51.18 -10.79
CA PRO A 245 29.64 50.66 -12.14
C PRO A 245 29.00 49.26 -12.17
N ALA A 246 29.34 48.39 -11.20
CA ALA A 246 28.77 47.05 -11.10
C ALA A 246 27.30 47.09 -10.64
N LEU A 247 26.96 48.00 -9.71
CA LEU A 247 25.57 48.24 -9.31
C LEU A 247 24.73 48.80 -10.47
N LEU A 248 25.28 49.75 -11.24
CA LEU A 248 24.59 50.29 -12.43
C LEU A 248 24.36 49.22 -13.50
N TRP A 249 25.33 48.32 -13.70
CA TRP A 249 25.17 47.18 -14.60
C TRP A 249 24.05 46.24 -14.13
N LEU A 250 24.00 45.93 -12.83
CA LEU A 250 22.97 45.08 -12.25
C LEU A 250 21.59 45.73 -12.31
N ASP A 251 21.48 47.02 -12.03
CA ASP A 251 20.23 47.79 -12.13
C ASP A 251 19.71 47.83 -13.57
N GLN A 252 20.58 48.08 -14.55
CA GLN A 252 20.21 48.00 -15.98
C GLN A 252 19.68 46.62 -16.36
N ARG A 253 20.26 45.55 -15.81
CA ARG A 253 19.79 44.17 -16.03
C ARG A 253 18.44 43.91 -15.40
N LEU A 254 18.23 44.36 -14.17
CA LEU A 254 16.96 44.19 -13.45
C LEU A 254 15.83 44.96 -14.14
N VAL A 255 16.11 46.20 -14.58
CA VAL A 255 15.17 47.03 -15.35
C VAL A 255 14.86 46.40 -16.71
N ALA A 256 15.85 45.86 -17.42
CA ALA A 256 15.63 45.12 -18.67
C ALA A 256 14.76 43.87 -18.47
N ALA A 257 14.80 43.26 -17.29
CA ALA A 257 13.93 42.15 -16.90
C ALA A 257 12.57 42.60 -16.31
N GLY A 258 12.30 43.91 -16.25
CA GLY A 258 11.05 44.48 -15.72
C GLY A 258 10.93 44.45 -14.19
N THR A 259 12.05 44.43 -13.46
CA THR A 259 12.10 44.34 -11.99
C THR A 259 13.01 45.42 -11.39
N SER A 260 12.97 45.59 -10.07
CA SER A 260 13.89 46.47 -9.33
C SER A 260 14.68 45.70 -8.26
N ALA A 261 15.77 46.29 -7.75
CA ALA A 261 16.58 45.71 -6.68
C ALA A 261 15.76 45.46 -5.40
N ASP A 262 14.84 46.34 -5.02
CA ASP A 262 13.99 46.14 -3.84
C ASP A 262 12.92 45.07 -4.09
N ASP A 263 12.36 45.01 -5.29
CA ASP A 263 11.35 44.01 -5.63
C ASP A 263 11.93 42.60 -5.67
N ILE A 264 13.13 42.43 -6.23
CA ILE A 264 13.78 41.11 -6.29
C ILE A 264 14.21 40.62 -4.90
N VAL A 265 14.67 41.52 -4.01
CA VAL A 265 14.99 41.19 -2.61
C VAL A 265 13.71 40.76 -1.86
N ARG A 266 12.62 41.53 -1.99
CA ARG A 266 11.32 41.17 -1.37
C ARG A 266 10.79 39.85 -1.89
N ALA A 267 10.85 39.62 -3.20
CA ALA A 267 10.40 38.39 -3.82
C ALA A 267 11.21 37.18 -3.34
N GLU A 268 12.54 37.30 -3.23
CA GLU A 268 13.40 36.23 -2.73
C GLU A 268 13.13 35.91 -1.25
N GLN A 269 12.95 36.93 -0.41
CA GLN A 269 12.64 36.74 1.00
C GLN A 269 11.26 36.07 1.22
N GLN A 270 10.25 36.46 0.45
CA GLN A 270 8.94 35.79 0.45
C GLN A 270 9.06 34.33 -0.01
N GLN A 271 9.88 34.06 -1.03
CA GLN A 271 10.11 32.71 -1.50
C GLN A 271 10.84 31.83 -0.48
N HIS A 272 11.81 32.37 0.27
CA HIS A 272 12.49 31.63 1.35
C HIS A 272 11.53 31.28 2.49
N GLY A 273 10.69 32.23 2.90
CA GLY A 273 9.65 32.00 3.91
C GLY A 273 8.69 30.90 3.47
N ALA A 274 8.18 30.99 2.23
CA ALA A 274 7.27 29.99 1.68
C ALA A 274 7.93 28.61 1.55
N MET A 275 9.20 28.54 1.10
CA MET A 275 9.95 27.29 0.99
C MET A 275 10.13 26.62 2.36
N SER A 276 10.46 27.39 3.40
CA SER A 276 10.63 26.86 4.76
C SER A 276 9.33 26.25 5.30
N VAL A 277 8.19 26.89 5.02
CA VAL A 277 6.87 26.35 5.39
C VAL A 277 6.58 25.07 4.62
N SER A 278 6.78 25.05 3.29
CA SER A 278 6.49 23.87 2.48
C SER A 278 7.37 22.67 2.87
N VAL A 279 8.68 22.87 3.10
CA VAL A 279 9.58 21.79 3.55
C VAL A 279 9.14 21.25 4.91
N ARG A 280 8.74 22.14 5.84
CA ARG A 280 8.19 21.71 7.13
C ARG A 280 6.91 20.90 6.96
N ASN A 281 5.96 21.39 6.14
CA ASN A 281 4.70 20.69 5.85
C ASN A 281 4.95 19.32 5.24
N ILE A 282 5.88 19.18 4.29
CA ILE A 282 6.24 17.89 3.69
C ILE A 282 6.73 16.92 4.77
N ILE A 283 7.72 17.33 5.58
CA ILE A 283 8.32 16.45 6.60
C ILE A 283 7.29 16.06 7.68
N THR A 284 6.50 17.01 8.16
CA THR A 284 5.43 16.72 9.13
C THR A 284 4.39 15.77 8.53
N SER A 285 4.01 15.99 7.27
CA SER A 285 3.02 15.15 6.58
C SER A 285 3.53 13.75 6.30
N MET A 286 4.82 13.58 5.97
CA MET A 286 5.44 12.25 5.85
C MET A 286 5.31 11.46 7.15
N ARG A 287 5.61 12.07 8.31
CA ARG A 287 5.40 11.40 9.62
C ARG A 287 3.93 11.07 9.86
N SER A 288 3.02 12.02 9.60
CA SER A 288 1.59 11.82 9.81
C SER A 288 1.04 10.71 8.91
N ILE A 289 1.50 10.60 7.66
CA ILE A 289 1.09 9.55 6.71
C ILE A 289 1.55 8.16 7.19
N SER A 290 2.77 8.03 7.71
CA SER A 290 3.25 6.73 8.22
C SER A 290 2.52 6.28 9.49
N ALA A 291 2.06 7.22 10.33
CA ALA A 291 1.31 6.91 11.55
C ALA A 291 -0.21 6.77 11.35
N PHE A 292 -0.73 7.03 10.15
CA PHE A 292 -2.17 7.08 9.89
C PHE A 292 -2.78 5.69 9.66
N ASP A 293 -3.98 5.45 10.20
CA ASP A 293 -4.72 4.22 9.96
C ASP A 293 -5.37 4.23 8.56
N TRP A 294 -4.62 3.70 7.60
CA TRP A 294 -5.08 3.56 6.21
C TRP A 294 -6.22 2.56 6.05
N GLN A 295 -6.41 1.63 7.00
CA GLN A 295 -7.52 0.67 6.97
C GLN A 295 -8.84 1.40 7.24
N GLU A 296 -8.89 2.21 8.28
CA GLU A 296 -10.06 3.03 8.61
C GLU A 296 -10.37 4.04 7.49
N PHE A 297 -9.34 4.71 6.96
CA PHE A 297 -9.50 5.62 5.83
C PHE A 297 -10.12 4.93 4.62
N PHE A 298 -9.57 3.80 4.20
CA PHE A 298 -10.08 3.02 3.07
C PHE A 298 -11.57 2.71 3.25
N GLU A 299 -11.96 2.22 4.43
CA GLU A 299 -13.33 1.85 4.72
C GLU A 299 -14.30 3.04 4.73
N SER A 300 -13.82 4.22 5.12
CA SER A 300 -14.62 5.45 5.12
C SER A 300 -14.92 6.01 3.73
N VAL A 301 -14.14 5.64 2.71
CA VAL A 301 -14.28 6.15 1.33
C VAL A 301 -14.60 5.08 0.29
N SER A 302 -14.61 3.79 0.67
CA SER A 302 -14.88 2.68 -0.24
C SER A 302 -16.37 2.60 -0.60
N LEU A 303 -16.70 2.96 -1.85
CA LEU A 303 -18.07 2.80 -2.37
C LEU A 303 -18.52 1.34 -2.43
N VAL A 304 -17.58 0.39 -2.58
CA VAL A 304 -17.87 -1.05 -2.54
C VAL A 304 -18.27 -1.48 -1.13
N ASP A 305 -17.58 -0.97 -0.11
CA ASP A 305 -17.93 -1.22 1.28
C ASP A 305 -19.31 -0.64 1.60
N GLU A 306 -19.59 0.60 1.18
CA GLU A 306 -20.91 1.22 1.35
C GLU A 306 -22.04 0.33 0.78
N ILE A 307 -21.85 -0.20 -0.44
CA ILE A 307 -22.81 -1.12 -1.06
C ILE A 307 -23.03 -2.38 -0.22
N LEU A 308 -21.95 -2.98 0.31
CA LEU A 308 -22.05 -4.21 1.10
C LEU A 308 -22.65 -3.96 2.50
N ARG A 309 -22.31 -2.84 3.14
CA ARG A 309 -22.76 -2.49 4.50
C ARG A 309 -24.27 -2.28 4.59
N ASN A 310 -24.89 -1.68 3.57
CA ASN A 310 -26.29 -1.26 3.65
C ASN A 310 -27.28 -2.41 3.81
N ASP A 311 -26.95 -3.60 3.31
CA ASP A 311 -27.93 -4.67 3.11
C ASP A 311 -27.41 -6.05 3.56
N THR A 312 -26.25 -6.13 4.23
CA THR A 312 -25.63 -7.39 4.66
C THR A 312 -24.87 -7.23 5.98
N HIS A 313 -24.55 -8.34 6.65
CA HIS A 313 -23.70 -8.40 7.85
C HIS A 313 -22.22 -8.07 7.61
N PHE A 314 -21.87 -7.50 6.46
CA PHE A 314 -20.49 -7.15 6.12
C PHE A 314 -19.85 -6.20 7.14
N ALA A 315 -20.63 -5.28 7.72
CA ALA A 315 -20.13 -4.33 8.71
C ALA A 315 -19.69 -5.00 10.02
N ASP A 316 -20.29 -6.13 10.36
CA ASP A 316 -20.06 -6.85 11.62
C ASP A 316 -18.80 -7.74 11.56
N MET A 317 -18.21 -7.89 10.36
CA MET A 317 -17.07 -8.76 10.10
C MET A 317 -15.72 -8.10 10.44
N ASP A 318 -14.73 -8.89 10.80
CA ASP A 318 -13.37 -8.39 11.04
C ASP A 318 -12.74 -7.83 9.75
N PHE A 319 -11.76 -6.95 9.90
CA PHE A 319 -11.10 -6.32 8.75
C PHE A 319 -10.55 -7.35 7.75
N ALA A 320 -9.94 -8.44 8.23
CA ALA A 320 -9.37 -9.47 7.38
C ALA A 320 -10.43 -10.20 6.52
N THR A 321 -11.63 -10.40 7.05
CA THR A 321 -12.75 -10.98 6.31
C THR A 321 -13.30 -10.00 5.28
N ARG A 322 -13.48 -8.73 5.68
CA ARG A 322 -13.91 -7.68 4.76
C ARG A 322 -12.94 -7.51 3.60
N ASP A 323 -11.64 -7.50 3.89
CA ASP A 323 -10.58 -7.43 2.89
C ASP A 323 -10.57 -8.64 1.95
N LYS A 324 -10.82 -9.84 2.47
CA LYS A 324 -10.97 -11.04 1.64
C LYS A 324 -12.16 -10.92 0.67
N TYR A 325 -13.25 -10.27 1.07
CA TYR A 325 -14.39 -10.03 0.19
C TYR A 325 -14.07 -8.98 -0.87
N ARG A 326 -13.35 -7.91 -0.50
CA ARG A 326 -12.85 -6.89 -1.44
C ARG A 326 -11.96 -7.53 -2.51
N HIS A 327 -10.99 -8.36 -2.12
CA HIS A 327 -10.14 -9.12 -3.05
C HIS A 327 -10.96 -10.04 -3.96
N ALA A 328 -12.01 -10.68 -3.44
CA ALA A 328 -12.89 -11.51 -4.26
C ALA A 328 -13.66 -10.68 -5.30
N ILE A 329 -14.12 -9.48 -4.94
CA ILE A 329 -14.80 -8.55 -5.85
C ILE A 329 -13.84 -8.04 -6.92
N GLU A 330 -12.63 -7.61 -6.56
CA GLU A 330 -11.59 -7.23 -7.52
C GLU A 330 -11.30 -8.35 -8.51
N ASP A 331 -11.13 -9.58 -8.00
CA ASP A 331 -10.86 -10.76 -8.81
C ASP A 331 -11.98 -10.99 -9.83
N LEU A 332 -13.23 -10.95 -9.39
CA LEU A 332 -14.41 -11.17 -10.23
C LEU A 332 -14.58 -10.05 -11.26
N SER A 333 -14.35 -8.79 -10.87
CA SER A 333 -14.40 -7.65 -11.78
C SER A 333 -13.33 -7.78 -12.88
N ARG A 334 -12.07 -8.06 -12.51
CA ARG A 334 -10.95 -8.22 -13.48
C ARG A 334 -11.16 -9.36 -14.49
N GLY A 335 -11.88 -10.42 -14.13
CA GLY A 335 -12.16 -11.52 -15.06
C GLY A 335 -13.53 -11.44 -15.74
N SER A 336 -14.30 -10.36 -15.53
CA SER A 336 -15.60 -10.12 -16.17
C SER A 336 -15.61 -8.77 -16.87
N SER A 337 -16.71 -8.43 -17.54
CA SER A 337 -16.94 -7.10 -18.13
C SER A 337 -17.59 -6.12 -17.15
N HIS A 338 -17.61 -6.44 -15.85
CA HIS A 338 -18.33 -5.68 -14.82
C HIS A 338 -17.38 -4.92 -13.91
N SER A 339 -17.75 -3.69 -13.55
CA SER A 339 -17.02 -2.90 -12.56
C SER A 339 -17.12 -3.52 -11.16
N GLU A 340 -16.19 -3.19 -10.26
CA GLU A 340 -16.20 -3.66 -8.87
C GLU A 340 -17.51 -3.30 -8.16
N MET A 341 -18.06 -2.10 -8.41
CA MET A 341 -19.36 -1.68 -7.90
C MET A 341 -20.51 -2.51 -8.48
N GLU A 342 -20.49 -2.87 -9.75
CA GLU A 342 -21.52 -3.74 -10.36
C GLU A 342 -21.49 -5.15 -9.76
N VAL A 343 -20.29 -5.70 -9.56
CA VAL A 343 -20.13 -7.00 -8.88
C VAL A 343 -20.69 -6.93 -7.47
N ALA A 344 -20.34 -5.90 -6.69
CA ALA A 344 -20.86 -5.70 -5.34
C ALA A 344 -22.40 -5.61 -5.31
N LYS A 345 -23.00 -4.80 -6.20
CA LYS A 345 -24.46 -4.66 -6.32
C LYS A 345 -25.14 -6.00 -6.68
N ARG A 346 -24.52 -6.82 -7.53
CA ARG A 346 -25.06 -8.14 -7.90
C ARG A 346 -24.98 -9.14 -6.75
N VAL A 347 -23.90 -9.11 -5.96
CA VAL A 347 -23.81 -9.94 -4.74
C VAL A 347 -24.92 -9.57 -3.76
N VAL A 348 -25.10 -8.27 -3.47
CA VAL A 348 -26.16 -7.79 -2.59
C VAL A 348 -27.54 -8.18 -3.12
N ARG A 349 -27.78 -8.07 -4.43
CA ARG A 349 -29.03 -8.53 -5.05
C ARG A 349 -29.29 -10.01 -4.81
N ARG A 350 -28.26 -10.86 -4.93
CA ARG A 350 -28.38 -12.30 -4.68
C ARG A 350 -28.69 -12.62 -3.22
N VAL A 351 -28.02 -11.91 -2.31
CA VAL A 351 -28.31 -11.98 -0.87
C VAL A 351 -29.77 -11.62 -0.60
N LYS A 352 -30.26 -10.49 -1.13
CA LYS A 352 -31.67 -10.07 -0.98
C LYS A 352 -32.67 -11.07 -1.53
N GLN A 353 -32.39 -11.66 -2.69
CA GLN A 353 -33.24 -12.70 -3.29
C GLN A 353 -33.27 -14.01 -2.49
N ALA A 354 -32.29 -14.23 -1.62
CA ALA A 354 -32.23 -15.40 -0.76
C ALA A 354 -32.93 -15.18 0.59
N ILE A 355 -33.31 -13.95 0.93
CA ILE A 355 -34.11 -13.64 2.12
C ILE A 355 -35.56 -14.07 1.84
N PRO A 356 -36.16 -14.99 2.63
CA PRO A 356 -37.56 -15.40 2.48
C PRO A 356 -38.52 -14.24 2.73
N ASP A 357 -39.70 -14.27 2.10
CA ASP A 357 -40.76 -13.31 2.39
C ASP A 357 -41.25 -13.48 3.86
N PRO A 358 -41.48 -12.40 4.62
CA PRO A 358 -41.89 -12.45 6.03
C PRO A 358 -43.27 -13.09 6.27
N GLY A 359 -44.00 -13.47 5.22
CA GLY A 359 -45.26 -14.20 5.29
C GLY A 359 -45.13 -15.74 5.31
N GLU A 360 -43.94 -16.27 5.03
CA GLU A 360 -43.62 -17.67 5.30
C GLU A 360 -43.12 -17.76 6.74
N GLY A 361 -43.87 -18.45 7.61
CA GLY A 361 -43.54 -18.56 9.03
C GLY A 361 -42.11 -19.05 9.29
N PRO A 362 -41.59 -18.92 10.53
CA PRO A 362 -40.22 -19.31 10.86
C PRO A 362 -39.96 -20.75 10.40
N HIS A 363 -39.13 -20.89 9.37
CA HIS A 363 -38.83 -22.17 8.76
C HIS A 363 -38.13 -23.05 9.78
N ASN A 364 -38.60 -24.29 9.95
CA ASN A 364 -37.91 -25.31 10.73
C ASN A 364 -36.46 -25.38 10.24
N GLY A 365 -35.48 -25.14 11.12
CA GLY A 365 -34.04 -24.99 10.84
C GLY A 365 -33.31 -26.23 10.27
N ASN A 366 -33.94 -26.94 9.34
CA ASN A 366 -33.47 -28.22 8.78
C ASN A 366 -32.65 -28.06 7.49
N GLU A 367 -32.51 -26.85 6.93
CA GLU A 367 -31.61 -26.61 5.79
C GLU A 367 -30.52 -25.57 6.11
N PRO A 368 -29.39 -25.95 6.75
CA PRO A 368 -28.25 -25.06 7.04
C PRO A 368 -27.58 -24.45 5.79
N ASN A 369 -28.08 -24.75 4.60
CA ASN A 369 -27.62 -24.22 3.33
C ASN A 369 -28.42 -22.98 2.87
N GLN A 370 -29.61 -22.71 3.43
CA GLN A 370 -30.43 -21.54 3.07
C GLN A 370 -29.93 -20.28 3.77
N ASP A 371 -29.66 -20.35 5.07
CA ASP A 371 -29.09 -19.22 5.85
C ASP A 371 -27.76 -18.75 5.26
N ARG A 372 -26.94 -19.68 4.78
CA ARG A 372 -25.66 -19.36 4.12
C ARG A 372 -25.84 -18.57 2.82
N ARG A 373 -26.97 -18.67 2.12
CA ARG A 373 -27.22 -17.89 0.89
C ARG A 373 -27.54 -16.43 1.20
N MET A 374 -27.90 -16.10 2.44
CA MET A 374 -28.09 -14.72 2.89
C MET A 374 -26.75 -14.02 3.17
N GLU A 375 -25.63 -14.76 3.15
CA GLU A 375 -24.30 -14.20 3.39
C GLU A 375 -23.57 -13.86 2.08
N PRO A 376 -23.00 -12.64 1.93
CA PRO A 376 -22.23 -12.27 0.73
C PRO A 376 -21.02 -13.19 0.52
N GLY A 377 -20.43 -13.69 1.61
CA GLY A 377 -19.32 -14.65 1.57
C GLY A 377 -19.64 -15.94 0.81
N TYR A 378 -20.92 -16.35 0.75
CA TYR A 378 -21.32 -17.55 0.02
C TYR A 378 -21.06 -17.43 -1.48
N TYR A 379 -21.39 -16.27 -2.05
CA TYR A 379 -21.19 -15.97 -3.47
C TYR A 379 -19.76 -15.51 -3.78
N LEU A 380 -19.10 -14.84 -2.83
CA LEU A 380 -17.76 -14.30 -3.06
C LEU A 380 -16.65 -15.33 -2.89
N ILE A 381 -16.69 -16.17 -1.86
CA ILE A 381 -15.55 -17.01 -1.48
C ILE A 381 -15.89 -18.49 -1.25
N SER A 382 -17.18 -18.86 -1.24
CA SER A 382 -17.63 -20.21 -0.88
C SER A 382 -18.32 -20.93 -2.06
N ARG A 383 -19.20 -21.88 -1.74
CA ARG A 383 -19.86 -22.80 -2.68
C ARG A 383 -20.75 -22.11 -3.72
N GLY A 384 -21.22 -20.89 -3.46
CA GLY A 384 -22.01 -20.09 -4.41
C GLY A 384 -21.18 -19.45 -5.53
N ARG A 385 -19.85 -19.33 -5.34
CA ARG A 385 -18.95 -18.65 -6.26
C ARG A 385 -18.99 -19.17 -7.71
N PRO A 386 -18.99 -20.48 -8.00
CA PRO A 386 -19.01 -20.97 -9.38
C PRO A 386 -20.33 -20.67 -10.13
N ALA A 387 -21.45 -20.52 -9.43
CA ALA A 387 -22.71 -20.10 -10.04
C ALA A 387 -22.68 -18.60 -10.36
N PHE A 388 -22.15 -17.81 -9.42
CA PHE A 388 -22.00 -16.37 -9.58
C PHE A 388 -21.00 -15.99 -10.68
N GLU A 389 -19.87 -16.71 -10.79
CA GLU A 389 -18.91 -16.54 -11.88
C GLU A 389 -19.54 -16.74 -13.26
N ARG A 390 -20.44 -17.73 -13.42
CA ARG A 390 -21.14 -17.96 -14.69
C ARG A 390 -22.10 -16.83 -15.04
N GLU A 391 -22.79 -16.27 -14.04
CA GLU A 391 -23.67 -15.11 -14.22
C GLU A 391 -22.90 -13.86 -14.65
N LEU A 392 -21.70 -13.66 -14.12
CA LEU A 392 -20.84 -12.52 -14.46
C LEU A 392 -20.11 -12.69 -15.81
N GLY A 393 -20.20 -13.87 -16.45
CA GLY A 393 -19.37 -14.17 -17.63
C GLY A 393 -17.87 -14.20 -17.31
N PHE A 394 -17.52 -14.71 -16.12
CA PHE A 394 -16.15 -14.71 -15.62
C PHE A 394 -15.24 -15.68 -16.37
N HIS A 395 -14.10 -15.18 -16.85
CA HIS A 395 -13.10 -15.95 -17.57
C HIS A 395 -12.12 -16.59 -16.57
N VAL A 396 -12.26 -17.90 -16.35
CA VAL A 396 -11.37 -18.65 -15.46
C VAL A 396 -10.03 -18.92 -16.15
N SER A 397 -8.93 -18.53 -15.52
CA SER A 397 -7.60 -18.87 -16.04
C SER A 397 -7.37 -20.38 -16.04
N TRP A 398 -6.68 -20.92 -17.05
CA TRP A 398 -6.44 -22.37 -17.19
C TRP A 398 -5.78 -22.99 -15.95
N LYS A 399 -4.86 -22.26 -15.29
CA LYS A 399 -4.24 -22.69 -14.02
C LYS A 399 -5.26 -22.88 -12.90
N ARG A 400 -6.18 -21.90 -12.73
CA ARG A 400 -7.25 -21.97 -11.74
C ARG A 400 -8.25 -23.07 -12.08
N TRP A 401 -8.54 -23.28 -13.36
CA TRP A 401 -9.40 -24.37 -13.82
C TRP A 401 -8.82 -25.74 -13.47
N LEU A 402 -7.55 -26.01 -13.78
CA LEU A 402 -6.88 -27.26 -13.43
C LEU A 402 -6.86 -27.49 -11.92
N LEU A 403 -6.51 -26.46 -11.14
CA LEU A 403 -6.47 -26.56 -9.67
C LEU A 403 -7.85 -26.88 -9.10
N ARG A 404 -8.92 -26.25 -9.60
CA ARG A 404 -10.30 -26.52 -9.16
C ARG A 404 -10.72 -27.96 -9.51
N SER A 405 -10.38 -28.43 -10.71
CA SER A 405 -10.64 -29.81 -11.12
C SER A 405 -9.90 -30.82 -10.23
N TYR A 406 -8.64 -30.55 -9.89
CA TYR A 406 -7.86 -31.36 -8.96
C TYR A 406 -8.48 -31.41 -7.56
N ILE A 407 -8.86 -30.24 -7.00
CA ILE A 407 -9.50 -30.17 -5.67
C ILE A 407 -10.86 -30.85 -5.66
N ARG A 408 -11.63 -30.77 -6.75
CA ARG A 408 -12.94 -31.45 -6.84
C ARG A 408 -12.80 -32.97 -6.75
N ALA A 409 -11.69 -33.50 -7.24
CA ALA A 409 -11.32 -34.91 -7.18
C ALA A 409 -10.17 -35.14 -6.17
N ALA A 410 -10.11 -34.37 -5.07
CA ALA A 410 -8.93 -34.31 -4.21
C ALA A 410 -8.40 -35.67 -3.75
N VAL A 411 -9.28 -36.57 -3.27
CA VAL A 411 -8.87 -37.90 -2.80
C VAL A 411 -8.31 -38.78 -3.93
N PRO A 412 -9.06 -39.08 -5.01
CA PRO A 412 -8.52 -39.90 -6.10
C PRO A 412 -7.37 -39.21 -6.84
N GLY A 413 -7.40 -37.87 -6.98
CA GLY A 413 -6.34 -37.09 -7.61
C GLY A 413 -5.03 -37.12 -6.80
N TYR A 414 -5.11 -36.99 -5.48
CA TYR A 414 -3.96 -37.09 -4.58
C TYR A 414 -3.34 -38.49 -4.63
N LEU A 415 -4.15 -39.53 -4.48
CA LEU A 415 -3.69 -40.93 -4.56
C LEU A 415 -3.09 -41.28 -5.93
N ALA A 416 -3.73 -40.83 -7.02
CA ALA A 416 -3.20 -41.03 -8.38
C ALA A 416 -1.87 -40.30 -8.58
N THR A 417 -1.73 -39.09 -8.03
CA THR A 417 -0.46 -38.35 -8.12
C THR A 417 0.66 -39.08 -7.37
N ILE A 418 0.38 -39.59 -6.16
CA ILE A 418 1.34 -40.42 -5.41
C ILE A 418 1.72 -41.66 -6.20
N ALA A 419 0.74 -42.39 -6.74
CA ALA A 419 1.00 -43.59 -7.53
C ALA A 419 1.88 -43.29 -8.76
N ILE A 420 1.59 -42.22 -9.50
CA ILE A 420 2.36 -41.82 -10.69
C ILE A 420 3.80 -41.43 -10.32
N VAL A 421 3.98 -40.59 -9.29
CA VAL A 421 5.31 -40.14 -8.85
C VAL A 421 6.12 -41.32 -8.32
N THR A 422 5.49 -42.21 -7.55
CA THR A 422 6.11 -43.44 -7.04
C THR A 422 6.54 -44.35 -8.19
N ALA A 423 5.66 -44.58 -9.18
CA ALA A 423 5.98 -45.36 -10.37
C ALA A 423 7.13 -44.74 -11.17
N MET A 424 7.17 -43.40 -11.31
CA MET A 424 8.24 -42.68 -11.99
C MET A 424 9.59 -42.81 -11.25
N MET A 425 9.58 -42.73 -9.92
CA MET A 425 10.78 -42.94 -9.09
C MET A 425 11.30 -44.39 -9.18
N LEU A 426 10.41 -45.37 -9.30
CA LEU A 426 10.77 -46.78 -9.46
C LEU A 426 11.17 -47.14 -10.90
N ALA A 427 10.67 -46.42 -11.90
CA ALA A 427 10.92 -46.73 -13.31
C ALA A 427 12.41 -46.66 -13.68
N LEU A 428 13.13 -45.61 -13.26
CA LEU A 428 14.56 -45.45 -13.59
C LEU A 428 15.44 -46.59 -13.04
N PRO A 429 15.38 -46.92 -11.73
CA PRO A 429 16.17 -48.02 -11.16
C PRO A 429 15.82 -49.38 -11.76
N LEU A 430 14.52 -49.66 -12.00
CA LEU A 430 14.07 -50.93 -12.56
C LEU A 430 14.50 -51.08 -14.03
N LEU A 431 14.41 -50.03 -14.85
CA LEU A 431 14.90 -50.06 -16.23
C LEU A 431 16.43 -50.28 -16.29
N HIS A 432 17.19 -49.64 -15.40
CA HIS A 432 18.63 -49.84 -15.30
C HIS A 432 18.99 -51.27 -14.86
N ALA A 433 18.30 -51.81 -13.84
CA ALA A 433 18.49 -53.18 -13.38
C ALA A 433 18.12 -54.23 -14.45
N ARG A 434 17.12 -53.94 -15.30
CA ARG A 434 16.77 -54.77 -16.46
C ARG A 434 17.90 -54.80 -17.49
N GLY A 435 18.51 -53.64 -17.78
CA GLY A 435 19.67 -53.53 -18.68
C GLY A 435 20.91 -54.26 -18.15
N GLY A 436 21.06 -54.37 -16.83
CA GLY A 436 22.10 -55.14 -16.15
C GLY A 436 21.88 -56.66 -16.12
N GLY A 437 20.87 -57.19 -16.81
CA GLY A 437 20.62 -58.63 -16.93
C GLY A 437 19.77 -59.26 -15.81
N MET A 438 19.13 -58.47 -14.96
CA MET A 438 18.33 -58.99 -13.85
C MET A 438 17.07 -59.73 -14.33
N THR A 439 16.76 -60.86 -13.69
CA THR A 439 15.59 -61.69 -14.04
C THR A 439 14.28 -60.99 -13.67
N VAL A 440 13.20 -61.29 -14.40
CA VAL A 440 11.88 -60.66 -14.19
C VAL A 440 11.36 -60.85 -12.76
N LYS A 441 11.62 -62.02 -12.15
CA LYS A 441 11.28 -62.28 -10.73
C LYS A 441 12.07 -61.38 -9.77
N GLY A 442 13.36 -61.16 -10.05
CA GLY A 442 14.20 -60.24 -9.27
C GLY A 442 13.74 -58.79 -9.37
N LEU A 443 13.27 -58.35 -10.55
CA LEU A 443 12.70 -57.01 -10.75
C LEU A 443 11.41 -56.80 -9.96
N LEU A 444 10.53 -57.81 -9.93
CA LEU A 444 9.30 -57.74 -9.14
C LEU A 444 9.58 -57.65 -7.64
N LEU A 445 10.53 -58.44 -7.13
CA LEU A 445 10.90 -58.40 -5.72
C LEU A 445 11.56 -57.06 -5.35
N LEU A 446 12.48 -56.57 -6.19
CA LEU A 446 13.12 -55.26 -5.99
C LEU A 446 12.08 -54.12 -6.03
N GLY A 447 11.17 -54.15 -7.00
CA GLY A 447 10.09 -53.16 -7.12
C GLY A 447 9.18 -53.15 -5.91
N LEU A 448 8.82 -54.32 -5.38
CA LEU A 448 7.98 -54.45 -4.18
C LEU A 448 8.69 -53.89 -2.94
N LEU A 449 9.96 -54.23 -2.72
CA LEU A 449 10.73 -53.74 -1.57
C LEU A 449 11.03 -52.23 -1.68
N ALA A 450 11.31 -51.74 -2.89
CA ALA A 450 11.57 -50.33 -3.14
C ALA A 450 10.30 -49.47 -3.15
N ALA A 451 9.11 -50.06 -3.32
CA ALA A 451 7.86 -49.32 -3.37
C ALA A 451 7.58 -48.55 -2.08
N VAL A 452 7.89 -49.13 -0.92
CA VAL A 452 7.70 -48.47 0.38
C VAL A 452 8.53 -47.18 0.49
N PRO A 453 9.88 -47.20 0.42
CA PRO A 453 10.67 -45.98 0.51
C PRO A 453 10.42 -45.00 -0.66
N ALA A 454 10.12 -45.50 -1.87
CA ALA A 454 9.75 -44.63 -2.99
C ALA A 454 8.42 -43.90 -2.76
N SER A 455 7.43 -44.58 -2.17
CA SER A 455 6.14 -43.99 -1.86
C SER A 455 6.24 -42.94 -0.76
N ASP A 456 7.07 -43.16 0.26
CA ASP A 456 7.32 -42.19 1.33
C ASP A 456 7.94 -40.89 0.77
N LEU A 457 8.95 -41.03 -0.10
CA LEU A 457 9.56 -39.89 -0.80
C LEU A 457 8.56 -39.16 -1.71
N ALA A 458 7.73 -39.90 -2.43
CA ALA A 458 6.67 -39.34 -3.28
C ALA A 458 5.65 -38.55 -2.44
N ILE A 459 5.21 -39.10 -1.30
CA ILE A 459 4.29 -38.44 -0.36
C ILE A 459 4.93 -37.16 0.17
N ALA A 460 6.18 -37.19 0.61
CA ALA A 460 6.88 -36.00 1.11
C ALA A 460 6.98 -34.89 0.05
N LEU A 461 7.33 -35.25 -1.19
CA LEU A 461 7.41 -34.31 -2.32
C LEU A 461 6.04 -33.71 -2.65
N ILE A 462 5.02 -34.55 -2.76
CA ILE A 462 3.66 -34.10 -3.07
C ILE A 462 3.12 -33.22 -1.94
N ASN A 463 3.32 -33.60 -0.67
CA ASN A 463 2.90 -32.78 0.46
C ASN A 463 3.58 -31.40 0.42
N ARG A 464 4.88 -31.32 0.11
CA ARG A 464 5.58 -30.04 -0.05
C ARG A 464 4.98 -29.19 -1.18
N VAL A 465 4.69 -29.78 -2.33
CA VAL A 465 4.09 -29.10 -3.48
C VAL A 465 2.67 -28.65 -3.18
N VAL A 466 1.85 -29.51 -2.58
CA VAL A 466 0.46 -29.23 -2.20
C VAL A 466 0.41 -28.10 -1.16
N MET A 467 1.27 -28.12 -0.14
CA MET A 467 1.34 -27.04 0.86
C MET A 467 1.78 -25.69 0.25
N GLY A 468 2.61 -25.70 -0.79
CA GLY A 468 2.99 -24.48 -1.51
C GLY A 468 1.90 -23.95 -2.46
N LEU A 469 1.08 -24.84 -3.04
CA LEU A 469 0.01 -24.50 -3.97
C LEU A 469 -1.30 -24.13 -3.26
N LEU A 470 -1.62 -24.81 -2.16
CA LEU A 470 -2.83 -24.60 -1.37
C LEU A 470 -2.47 -23.80 -0.12
N GLY A 471 -2.66 -22.49 -0.20
CA GLY A 471 -2.52 -21.62 0.96
C GLY A 471 -3.58 -21.89 2.04
N PRO A 472 -3.31 -21.50 3.30
CA PRO A 472 -4.24 -21.68 4.41
C PRO A 472 -5.56 -20.94 4.13
N ARG A 473 -6.69 -21.63 4.30
CA ARG A 473 -8.02 -21.01 4.21
C ARG A 473 -8.38 -20.42 5.56
N ARG A 474 -8.15 -19.11 5.71
CA ARG A 474 -8.70 -18.36 6.85
C ARG A 474 -10.22 -18.39 6.79
N LEU A 475 -10.85 -18.82 7.87
CA LEU A 475 -12.30 -18.77 8.01
C LEU A 475 -12.73 -17.31 8.21
N PRO A 476 -13.85 -16.89 7.60
CA PRO A 476 -14.48 -15.61 7.92
C PRO A 476 -14.73 -15.47 9.41
N ARG A 477 -14.53 -14.27 9.95
CA ARG A 477 -14.67 -13.94 11.37
C ARG A 477 -15.49 -12.67 11.54
N MET A 478 -16.21 -12.63 12.65
CA MET A 478 -16.89 -11.43 13.16
C MET A 478 -15.88 -10.59 13.95
N GLU A 479 -16.07 -9.28 14.00
CA GLU A 479 -15.13 -8.39 14.68
C GLU A 479 -15.33 -8.37 16.19
N LEU A 480 -16.59 -8.39 16.66
CA LEU A 480 -17.01 -8.45 18.07
C LEU A 480 -16.13 -7.65 19.05
N ARG A 481 -15.79 -6.40 18.70
CA ARG A 481 -14.87 -5.55 19.49
C ARG A 481 -15.35 -5.30 20.93
N ASN A 482 -16.67 -5.32 21.15
CA ASN A 482 -17.30 -5.03 22.43
C ASN A 482 -17.71 -6.30 23.20
N GLY A 483 -17.14 -7.46 22.84
CA GLY A 483 -17.51 -8.77 23.39
C GLY A 483 -18.62 -9.47 22.61
N ILE A 484 -18.92 -10.70 23.01
CA ILE A 484 -19.96 -11.54 22.39
C ILE A 484 -21.34 -11.12 22.90
N PRO A 485 -22.28 -10.71 22.03
CA PRO A 485 -23.62 -10.30 22.44
C PRO A 485 -24.53 -11.52 22.75
N GLU A 486 -25.65 -11.25 23.40
CA GLU A 486 -26.59 -12.26 23.92
C GLU A 486 -27.22 -13.13 22.81
N ASP A 487 -27.42 -12.57 21.61
CA ASP A 487 -27.91 -13.27 20.43
C ASP A 487 -26.87 -14.22 19.82
N LEU A 488 -25.59 -14.04 20.16
CA LEU A 488 -24.46 -14.88 19.72
C LEU A 488 -23.82 -15.65 20.88
N ARG A 489 -24.56 -15.88 21.97
CA ARG A 489 -24.12 -16.68 23.13
C ARG A 489 -23.32 -17.91 22.69
N THR A 490 -22.08 -17.98 23.16
CA THR A 490 -21.12 -18.98 22.72
C THR A 490 -20.66 -19.82 23.90
N ILE A 491 -20.54 -21.14 23.69
CA ILE A 491 -19.91 -22.04 24.65
C ILE A 491 -18.60 -22.59 24.07
N VAL A 492 -17.52 -22.44 24.82
CA VAL A 492 -16.21 -23.02 24.53
C VAL A 492 -16.13 -24.37 25.24
N VAL A 493 -16.06 -25.42 24.45
CA VAL A 493 -15.97 -26.79 24.95
C VAL A 493 -14.52 -27.26 24.86
N MET A 494 -13.93 -27.58 26.01
CA MET A 494 -12.58 -28.10 26.11
C MET A 494 -12.63 -29.63 26.25
N PRO A 495 -12.19 -30.38 25.22
CA PRO A 495 -12.16 -31.83 25.30
C PRO A 495 -11.03 -32.29 26.23
N THR A 496 -11.34 -33.14 27.21
CA THR A 496 -10.37 -33.70 28.17
C THR A 496 -10.67 -35.16 28.48
N LEU A 497 -9.73 -35.89 29.07
CA LEU A 497 -9.98 -37.22 29.62
C LEU A 497 -9.84 -37.14 31.14
N LEU A 498 -10.71 -37.81 31.88
CA LEU A 498 -10.62 -37.88 33.34
C LEU A 498 -9.72 -39.06 33.70
N THR A 499 -8.44 -38.78 33.94
CA THR A 499 -7.40 -39.79 34.18
C THR A 499 -7.08 -39.92 35.67
N THR A 500 -6.73 -38.81 36.32
CA THR A 500 -6.32 -38.73 37.72
C THR A 500 -6.82 -37.43 38.34
N ALA A 501 -7.02 -37.40 39.66
CA ALA A 501 -7.50 -36.21 40.36
C ALA A 501 -6.58 -34.98 40.16
N GLY A 502 -5.27 -35.19 39.98
CA GLY A 502 -4.32 -34.12 39.69
C GLY A 502 -4.49 -33.51 38.29
N GLU A 503 -4.66 -34.34 37.27
CA GLU A 503 -4.92 -33.87 35.90
C GLU A 503 -6.31 -33.21 35.78
N VAL A 504 -7.31 -33.72 36.51
CA VAL A 504 -8.63 -33.08 36.61
C VAL A 504 -8.51 -31.69 37.21
N ALA A 505 -7.72 -31.50 38.28
CA ALA A 505 -7.48 -30.18 38.86
C ALA A 505 -6.78 -29.23 37.86
N GLU A 506 -5.81 -29.72 37.08
CA GLU A 506 -5.16 -28.91 36.03
C GLU A 506 -6.15 -28.51 34.92
N HIS A 507 -7.06 -29.40 34.53
CA HIS A 507 -8.11 -29.10 33.55
C HIS A 507 -9.08 -28.02 34.04
N ILE A 508 -9.45 -28.05 35.33
CA ILE A 508 -10.28 -27.02 35.97
C ILE A 508 -9.54 -25.68 36.03
N GLU A 509 -8.27 -25.67 36.46
CA GLU A 509 -7.44 -24.46 36.48
C GLU A 509 -7.33 -23.85 35.08
N ARG A 510 -7.14 -24.69 34.05
CA ARG A 510 -7.09 -24.21 32.66
C ARG A 510 -8.43 -23.62 32.22
N LEU A 511 -9.55 -24.21 32.63
CA LEU A 511 -10.88 -23.67 32.35
C LEU A 511 -11.08 -22.30 33.01
N GLU A 512 -10.63 -22.14 34.26
CA GLU A 512 -10.65 -20.85 34.97
C GLU A 512 -9.77 -19.81 34.27
N VAL A 513 -8.54 -20.16 33.89
CA VAL A 513 -7.64 -19.27 33.15
C VAL A 513 -8.28 -18.82 31.83
N HIS A 514 -8.93 -19.72 31.10
CA HIS A 514 -9.63 -19.35 29.87
C HIS A 514 -10.81 -18.42 30.12
N TYR A 515 -11.57 -18.63 31.19
CA TYR A 515 -12.66 -17.73 31.59
C TYR A 515 -12.13 -16.34 31.96
N LEU A 516 -11.12 -16.26 32.83
CA LEU A 516 -10.54 -14.99 33.28
C LEU A 516 -9.82 -14.22 32.16
N ALA A 517 -9.26 -14.94 31.17
CA ALA A 517 -8.64 -14.32 30.01
C ALA A 517 -9.64 -13.75 28.99
N ASN A 518 -10.94 -14.06 29.12
CA ASN A 518 -11.98 -13.63 28.18
C ASN A 518 -13.20 -13.04 28.94
N PRO A 519 -13.05 -11.87 29.56
CA PRO A 519 -14.09 -11.27 30.42
C PRO A 519 -15.27 -10.66 29.64
N ASP A 520 -15.11 -10.41 28.34
CA ASP A 520 -16.05 -9.60 27.56
C ASP A 520 -17.11 -10.45 26.85
N GLY A 521 -18.36 -10.33 27.32
CA GLY A 521 -19.56 -10.83 26.64
C GLY A 521 -20.11 -12.16 27.18
N ASP A 522 -21.05 -12.75 26.43
CA ASP A 522 -21.80 -13.95 26.79
C ASP A 522 -21.08 -15.24 26.36
N LEU A 523 -19.89 -15.44 26.92
CA LEU A 523 -19.05 -16.62 26.71
C LEU A 523 -19.16 -17.58 27.91
N ARG A 524 -19.44 -18.85 27.64
CA ARG A 524 -19.48 -19.93 28.64
C ARG A 524 -18.38 -20.94 28.35
N PHE A 525 -17.91 -21.63 29.37
CA PHE A 525 -16.89 -22.68 29.25
C PHE A 525 -17.43 -23.99 29.79
N ALA A 526 -17.08 -25.10 29.14
CA ALA A 526 -17.43 -26.44 29.59
C ALA A 526 -16.30 -27.42 29.29
N LEU A 527 -16.19 -28.44 30.13
CA LEU A 527 -15.37 -29.62 29.85
C LEU A 527 -16.24 -30.66 29.15
N LEU A 528 -15.77 -31.19 28.02
CA LEU A 528 -16.33 -32.39 27.40
C LEU A 528 -15.36 -33.53 27.69
N SER A 529 -15.74 -34.40 28.62
CA SER A 529 -14.85 -35.43 29.11
C SER A 529 -15.30 -36.84 28.77
N ASP A 530 -14.33 -37.75 28.73
CA ASP A 530 -14.53 -39.21 28.66
C ASP A 530 -13.48 -39.92 29.55
N TRP A 531 -13.65 -41.22 29.74
CA TRP A 531 -12.71 -42.08 30.46
C TRP A 531 -11.55 -42.54 29.56
N LEU A 532 -10.53 -43.17 30.16
CA LEU A 532 -9.51 -43.90 29.39
C LEU A 532 -10.09 -45.18 28.79
N ASP A 533 -9.45 -45.68 27.73
CA ASP A 533 -9.80 -46.97 27.13
C ASP A 533 -9.81 -48.09 28.19
N ALA A 534 -10.98 -48.67 28.44
CA ALA A 534 -11.20 -49.70 29.45
C ALA A 534 -11.93 -50.92 28.87
N PRO A 535 -11.68 -52.13 29.41
CA PRO A 535 -12.37 -53.36 28.98
C PRO A 535 -13.84 -53.43 29.44
N CYS A 536 -14.25 -52.56 30.37
CA CYS A 536 -15.60 -52.48 30.94
C CYS A 536 -16.09 -51.02 30.86
N GLU A 537 -17.41 -50.84 30.82
CA GLU A 537 -18.07 -49.52 30.73
C GLU A 537 -17.79 -48.62 31.96
N THR A 538 -17.62 -49.20 33.14
CA THR A 538 -17.32 -48.48 34.39
C THR A 538 -16.21 -49.21 35.15
N LEU A 539 -15.19 -48.48 35.59
CA LEU A 539 -14.13 -48.96 36.47
C LEU A 539 -14.31 -48.43 37.90
N PRO A 540 -13.81 -49.16 38.93
CA PRO A 540 -13.76 -48.63 40.28
C PRO A 540 -12.90 -47.35 40.35
N GLY A 541 -13.49 -46.23 40.79
CA GLY A 541 -12.81 -44.93 40.91
C GLY A 541 -13.25 -43.88 39.88
N ASP A 542 -14.00 -44.25 38.85
CA ASP A 542 -14.52 -43.31 37.85
C ASP A 542 -15.47 -42.29 38.50
N ASP A 543 -16.40 -42.76 39.34
CA ASP A 543 -17.33 -41.90 40.09
C ASP A 543 -16.59 -40.90 41.00
N ASP A 544 -15.47 -41.31 41.61
CA ASP A 544 -14.65 -40.44 42.45
C ASP A 544 -13.99 -39.33 41.61
N LEU A 545 -13.48 -39.67 40.42
CA LEU A 545 -12.89 -38.71 39.49
C LEU A 545 -13.95 -37.74 38.93
N LEU A 546 -15.16 -38.24 38.62
CA LEU A 546 -16.27 -37.40 38.21
C LEU A 546 -16.66 -36.42 39.31
N ALA A 547 -16.76 -36.90 40.55
CA ALA A 547 -17.08 -36.04 41.70
C ALA A 547 -16.04 -34.94 41.89
N VAL A 548 -14.75 -35.25 41.78
CA VAL A 548 -13.66 -34.25 41.84
C VAL A 548 -13.81 -33.20 40.74
N ALA A 549 -14.17 -33.61 39.52
CA ALA A 549 -14.38 -32.68 38.41
C ALA A 549 -15.61 -31.76 38.65
N VAL A 550 -16.73 -32.32 39.08
CA VAL A 550 -17.97 -31.58 39.36
C VAL A 550 -17.77 -30.59 40.50
N ASP A 551 -17.18 -31.03 41.62
CA ASP A 551 -16.87 -30.18 42.77
C ASP A 551 -15.89 -29.07 42.37
N GLY A 552 -14.92 -29.40 41.52
CA GLY A 552 -13.96 -28.44 41.00
C GLY A 552 -14.59 -27.33 40.17
N VAL A 553 -15.49 -27.68 39.24
CA VAL A 553 -16.24 -26.71 38.44
C VAL A 553 -17.21 -25.89 39.30
N ALA A 554 -17.87 -26.50 40.29
CA ALA A 554 -18.79 -25.80 41.18
C ALA A 554 -18.11 -24.75 42.10
N ARG A 555 -16.79 -24.81 42.26
CA ARG A 555 -16.00 -23.84 43.03
C ARG A 555 -15.62 -22.59 42.23
N LEU A 556 -15.60 -22.66 40.90
CA LEU A 556 -15.34 -21.53 39.99
C LEU A 556 -16.59 -20.65 39.91
#